data_AF-A0A7C6DJC4-F1
#
_entry.id   AF-A0A7C6DJC4-F1
#
_cell.length_a   1.000
_cell.length_b   1.000
_cell.length_c   1.000
_cell.angle_alpha   90.00
_cell.angle_beta   90.00
_cell.angle_gamma   90.00
#
_symmetry.space_group_name_H-M   'P 1'
#
loop_
_entity.id
_entity.type
_entity.pdbx_description
1 polymer ?
#
loop_
_entity_poly.entity_id
_entity_poly.type
_entity_poly.pdbx_seq_one_letter_code
_entity_poly.pdbx_strand_id
1 'polypeptide(L)'
;MYRSGRWRCVWEQDGVRHTEWDLELTFENWHVTGSGRDVDGRFIYTGTYDATGAVRLVKSYRSGKGHGHAFAYEGAVDDEGGITGVWRNLQAPEICGAFWMRLPKDLSQPAEDMDGSTEPWAGLQVRPDDLGLEIVRKQYRICQVDREWSVLEERGYRWWSGLLAQRI
;
A
#
# COMPACT_ATOMS: atom_id res chain seq x y z
N MET A 1 9.96 -15.90 -6.16
CA MET A 1 11.14 -15.20 -6.71
C MET A 1 10.71 -13.78 -7.06
N TYR A 2 11.36 -12.76 -6.48
CA TYR A 2 11.08 -11.36 -6.77
C TYR A 2 11.49 -11.02 -8.20
N ARG A 3 10.65 -10.27 -8.92
CA ARG A 3 10.91 -9.90 -10.32
C ARG A 3 11.07 -8.40 -10.45
N SER A 4 12.19 -7.97 -11.01
CA SER A 4 12.40 -6.60 -11.44
C SER A 4 11.57 -6.29 -12.69
N GLY A 5 11.25 -5.02 -12.91
CA GLY A 5 10.54 -4.52 -14.09
C GLY A 5 9.36 -3.63 -13.73
N ARG A 6 8.38 -3.55 -14.63
CA ARG A 6 7.17 -2.74 -14.43
C ARG A 6 6.20 -3.40 -13.47
N TRP A 7 5.66 -2.61 -12.57
CA TRP A 7 4.64 -2.98 -11.59
C TRP A 7 3.44 -2.05 -11.70
N ARG A 8 2.29 -2.51 -11.22
CA ARG A 8 1.13 -1.69 -10.91
C ARG A 8 0.93 -1.74 -9.41
N CYS A 9 0.89 -0.58 -8.76
CA CYS A 9 0.51 -0.45 -7.37
C CYS A 9 -0.86 0.21 -7.27
N VAL A 10 -1.74 -0.36 -6.47
CA VAL A 10 -2.98 0.26 -6.05
C VAL A 10 -2.96 0.34 -4.52
N TRP A 11 -3.33 1.50 -4.00
CA TRP A 11 -3.43 1.74 -2.56
C TRP A 11 -4.80 2.32 -2.23
N GLU A 12 -5.27 2.08 -1.01
CA GLU A 12 -6.58 2.52 -0.54
C GLU A 12 -6.42 3.40 0.70
N GLN A 13 -7.16 4.51 0.73
CA GLN A 13 -7.28 5.42 1.87
C GLN A 13 -8.75 5.78 2.04
N ASP A 14 -9.29 5.60 3.24
CA ASP A 14 -10.68 5.96 3.55
C ASP A 14 -11.72 5.40 2.54
N GLY A 15 -11.45 4.18 2.03
CA GLY A 15 -12.29 3.50 1.05
C GLY A 15 -12.12 3.97 -0.40
N VAL A 16 -11.29 4.98 -0.65
CA VAL A 16 -10.94 5.48 -1.99
C VAL A 16 -9.66 4.79 -2.46
N ARG A 17 -9.67 4.32 -3.71
CA ARG A 17 -8.52 3.65 -4.33
C ARG A 17 -7.78 4.60 -5.26
N HIS A 18 -6.47 4.52 -5.20
CA HIS A 18 -5.54 5.29 -6.02
C HIS A 18 -4.54 4.34 -6.67
N THR A 19 -4.00 4.75 -7.82
CA THR A 19 -3.05 3.94 -8.60
C THR A 19 -1.75 4.70 -8.77
N GLU A 20 -0.63 3.97 -8.69
CA GLU A 20 0.67 4.47 -9.10
C GLU A 20 0.95 4.05 -10.55
N TRP A 21 1.36 5.03 -11.35
CA TRP A 21 1.69 4.88 -12.76
C TRP A 21 3.19 4.85 -12.98
N ASP A 22 3.60 4.21 -14.08
CA ASP A 22 4.99 4.08 -14.49
C ASP A 22 5.89 3.53 -13.38
N LEU A 23 5.32 2.71 -12.49
CA LEU A 23 6.05 2.11 -11.37
C LEU A 23 6.99 1.04 -11.90
N GLU A 24 8.28 1.23 -11.66
CA GLU A 24 9.32 0.26 -11.94
C GLU A 24 10.04 -0.08 -10.63
N LEU A 25 10.19 -1.38 -10.34
CA LEU A 25 10.91 -1.88 -9.18
C LEU A 25 12.08 -2.74 -9.63
N THR A 26 13.21 -2.61 -8.95
CA THR A 26 14.39 -3.45 -9.12
C THR A 26 14.70 -4.14 -7.80
N PHE A 27 14.75 -5.47 -7.84
CA PHE A 27 15.10 -6.33 -6.72
C PHE A 27 16.50 -6.90 -6.97
N GLU A 28 17.46 -6.51 -6.13
CA GLU A 28 18.85 -6.95 -6.27
C GLU A 28 19.54 -6.95 -4.90
N ASN A 29 20.30 -8.01 -4.60
CA ASN A 29 21.13 -8.10 -3.38
C ASN A 29 20.37 -7.75 -2.09
N TRP A 30 19.14 -8.26 -1.91
CA TRP A 30 18.26 -7.97 -0.75
C TRP A 30 17.76 -6.53 -0.63
N HIS A 31 18.01 -5.71 -1.65
CA HIS A 31 17.56 -4.33 -1.74
C HIS A 31 16.48 -4.19 -2.81
N VAL A 32 15.57 -3.26 -2.57
CA VAL A 32 14.57 -2.83 -3.55
C VAL A 32 14.78 -1.35 -3.83
N THR A 33 14.87 -1.01 -5.10
CA THR A 33 14.78 0.38 -5.57
C THR A 33 13.64 0.51 -6.56
N GLY A 34 13.15 1.71 -6.75
CA GLY A 34 12.13 1.95 -7.76
C GLY A 34 11.77 3.40 -7.93
N SER A 35 10.93 3.66 -8.91
CA SER A 35 10.37 4.99 -9.15
C SER A 35 9.04 4.88 -9.85
N GLY A 36 8.22 5.93 -9.72
CA GLY A 36 6.95 6.04 -10.39
C GLY A 36 6.35 7.42 -10.20
N ARG A 37 5.06 7.54 -10.51
CA ARG A 37 4.27 8.74 -10.24
C ARG A 37 2.85 8.40 -9.86
N ASP A 38 2.20 9.30 -9.14
CA ASP A 38 0.77 9.25 -8.89
C ASP A 38 0.17 10.67 -8.90
N VAL A 39 -1.03 10.82 -8.33
CA VAL A 39 -1.76 12.09 -8.26
C VAL A 39 -1.01 13.18 -7.47
N ASP A 40 -0.08 12.81 -6.60
CA ASP A 40 0.65 13.73 -5.72
C ASP A 40 2.03 14.07 -6.27
N GLY A 41 2.55 13.30 -7.23
CA GLY A 41 3.74 13.66 -8.00
C GLY A 41 4.66 12.48 -8.31
N ARG A 42 5.91 12.80 -8.62
CA ARG A 42 6.94 11.78 -8.91
C ARG A 42 7.60 11.33 -7.61
N PHE A 43 7.83 10.05 -7.47
CA PHE A 43 8.41 9.46 -6.26
C PHE A 43 9.50 8.44 -6.59
N ILE A 44 10.28 8.09 -5.56
CA ILE A 44 11.17 6.94 -5.57
C ILE A 44 10.81 5.97 -4.45
N TYR A 45 11.13 4.70 -4.64
CA TYR A 45 11.18 3.67 -3.60
C TYR A 45 12.62 3.30 -3.27
N THR A 46 12.87 3.10 -1.99
CA THR A 46 14.06 2.43 -1.47
C THR A 46 13.66 1.48 -0.36
N GLY A 47 14.25 0.30 -0.29
CA GLY A 47 13.84 -0.69 0.70
C GLY A 47 14.63 -1.97 0.67
N THR A 48 14.09 -2.96 1.36
CA THR A 48 14.68 -4.29 1.51
C THR A 48 13.63 -5.38 1.38
N TYR A 49 14.08 -6.57 1.02
CA TYR A 49 13.28 -7.79 1.06
C TYR A 49 14.10 -8.93 1.67
N ASP A 50 13.43 -9.99 2.10
CA ASP A 50 14.11 -11.16 2.65
C ASP A 50 13.61 -12.49 2.07
N ALA A 51 14.24 -13.58 2.53
CA ALA A 51 13.97 -14.94 2.08
C ALA A 51 12.58 -15.45 2.50
N THR A 52 11.94 -14.81 3.48
CA THR A 52 10.62 -15.19 3.98
C THR A 52 9.48 -14.61 3.14
N GLY A 53 9.79 -13.70 2.21
CA GLY A 53 8.78 -12.99 1.43
C GLY A 53 8.46 -11.60 1.98
N ALA A 54 9.03 -11.19 3.11
CA ALA A 54 8.76 -9.87 3.68
C ALA A 54 9.42 -8.76 2.86
N VAL A 55 8.69 -7.67 2.65
CA VAL A 55 9.12 -6.49 1.88
C VAL A 55 8.85 -5.24 2.69
N ARG A 56 9.86 -4.37 2.78
CA ARG A 56 9.77 -3.04 3.41
C ARG A 56 10.29 -1.99 2.45
N LEU A 57 9.45 -1.05 2.05
CA LEU A 57 9.81 0.05 1.15
C LEU A 57 9.53 1.39 1.81
N VAL A 58 10.30 2.40 1.44
CA VAL A 58 10.02 3.81 1.73
C VAL A 58 9.79 4.52 0.41
N LYS A 59 8.58 5.05 0.23
CA LYS A 59 8.22 5.95 -0.85
C LYS A 59 8.58 7.37 -0.45
N SER A 60 9.32 8.10 -1.28
CA SER A 60 9.63 9.52 -1.08
C SER A 60 9.34 10.32 -2.33
N TYR A 61 8.52 11.38 -2.20
CA TYR A 61 8.22 12.27 -3.31
C TYR A 61 9.40 13.19 -3.63
N ARG A 62 9.74 13.27 -4.91
CA ARG A 62 10.80 14.14 -5.44
C ARG A 62 10.26 15.45 -5.99
N SER A 63 8.98 15.50 -6.37
CA SER A 63 8.30 16.71 -6.85
C SER A 63 6.79 16.55 -6.73
N GLY A 64 6.05 17.64 -6.95
CA GLY A 64 4.59 17.67 -6.89
C GLY A 64 4.06 18.06 -5.52
N LYS A 65 2.76 17.83 -5.30
CA LYS A 65 2.05 18.14 -4.05
C LYS A 65 2.58 17.34 -2.86
N GLY A 66 3.04 16.10 -3.10
CA GLY A 66 3.59 15.22 -2.08
C GLY A 66 5.03 15.54 -1.67
N HIS A 67 5.71 16.52 -2.28
CA HIS A 67 7.12 16.80 -2.01
C HIS A 67 7.39 17.03 -0.51
N GLY A 68 8.40 16.34 0.03
CA GLY A 68 8.76 16.37 1.45
C GLY A 68 8.05 15.31 2.32
N HIS A 69 7.04 14.62 1.77
CA HIS A 69 6.40 13.49 2.45
C HIS A 69 7.09 12.16 2.13
N ALA A 70 7.06 11.27 3.11
CA ALA A 70 7.56 9.90 2.96
C ALA A 70 6.59 8.89 3.58
N PHE A 71 6.51 7.72 2.98
CA PHE A 71 5.56 6.68 3.36
C PHE A 71 6.27 5.34 3.47
N ALA A 72 6.06 4.62 4.57
CA ALA A 72 6.48 3.24 4.70
C ALA A 72 5.44 2.33 4.03
N TYR A 73 5.90 1.33 3.29
CA TYR A 73 5.10 0.25 2.73
C TYR A 73 5.67 -1.06 3.27
N GLU A 74 4.90 -1.75 4.09
CA GLU A 74 5.29 -3.02 4.70
C GLU A 74 4.33 -4.10 4.28
N GLY A 75 4.86 -5.17 3.69
CA GLY A 75 4.04 -6.23 3.12
C GLY A 75 4.78 -7.54 2.96
N ALA A 76 4.13 -8.48 2.30
CA ALA A 76 4.68 -9.77 1.95
C ALA A 76 4.33 -10.15 0.51
N VAL A 77 5.21 -10.93 -0.10
CA VAL A 77 4.95 -11.59 -1.38
C VAL A 77 3.94 -12.71 -1.18
N ASP A 78 2.95 -12.79 -2.05
CA ASP A 78 2.01 -13.91 -2.11
C ASP A 78 2.42 -14.97 -3.13
N ASP A 79 1.63 -16.05 -3.19
CA ASP A 79 1.88 -17.20 -4.06
C ASP A 79 1.84 -16.86 -5.56
N GLU A 80 1.23 -15.73 -5.94
CA GLU A 80 1.20 -15.25 -7.32
C GLU A 80 2.39 -14.34 -7.65
N GLY A 81 3.27 -14.07 -6.69
CA GLY A 81 4.44 -13.22 -6.85
C GLY A 81 4.14 -11.72 -6.77
N GLY A 82 2.94 -11.33 -6.34
CA GLY A 82 2.64 -9.94 -6.02
C GLY A 82 2.89 -9.61 -4.57
N ILE A 83 2.86 -8.32 -4.22
CA ILE A 83 3.12 -7.83 -2.86
C ILE A 83 1.83 -7.23 -2.31
N THR A 84 1.44 -7.61 -1.09
CA THR A 84 0.29 -7.01 -0.40
C THR A 84 0.70 -6.58 1.01
N GLY A 85 0.10 -5.51 1.52
CA GLY A 85 0.47 -4.99 2.84
C GLY A 85 -0.19 -3.68 3.22
N VAL A 86 0.44 -2.97 4.16
CA VAL A 86 -0.03 -1.70 4.70
C VAL A 86 0.99 -0.61 4.40
N TRP A 87 0.49 0.54 3.93
CA TRP A 87 1.28 1.76 3.82
C TRP A 87 0.96 2.69 5.00
N ARG A 88 1.94 3.50 5.42
CA ARG A 88 1.80 4.50 6.49
C ARG A 88 2.54 5.77 6.13
N ASN A 89 1.97 6.92 6.42
CA ASN A 89 2.68 8.19 6.38
C ASN A 89 3.70 8.24 7.53
N LEU A 90 4.97 8.51 7.22
CA LEU A 90 6.03 8.49 8.23
C LEU A 90 5.99 9.69 9.19
N GLN A 91 5.38 10.80 8.75
CA GLN A 91 5.18 11.99 9.58
C GLN A 91 3.86 11.96 10.37
N ALA A 92 2.88 11.17 9.91
CA ALA A 92 1.57 11.01 10.53
C ALA A 92 1.13 9.54 10.47
N PRO A 93 1.70 8.64 11.31
CA PRO A 93 1.53 7.19 11.19
C PRO A 93 0.09 6.67 11.31
N GLU A 94 -0.81 7.48 11.87
CA GLU A 94 -2.26 7.25 11.90
C GLU A 94 -2.89 7.31 10.50
N ILE A 95 -2.27 8.03 9.57
CA ILE A 95 -2.62 8.04 8.15
C ILE A 95 -1.97 6.83 7.51
N CYS A 96 -2.78 5.81 7.28
CA CYS A 96 -2.35 4.55 6.73
C CYS A 96 -3.41 3.97 5.81
N GLY A 97 -3.07 2.87 5.15
CA GLY A 97 -4.00 2.21 4.25
C GLY A 97 -3.45 0.91 3.71
N ALA A 98 -4.30 0.18 3.01
CA ALA A 98 -3.94 -1.08 2.40
C ALA A 98 -3.32 -0.84 1.01
N PHE A 99 -2.39 -1.71 0.57
CA PHE A 99 -1.85 -1.65 -0.78
C PHE A 99 -1.62 -3.04 -1.39
N TRP A 100 -1.57 -3.07 -2.72
CA TRP A 100 -1.28 -4.25 -3.52
C TRP A 100 -0.46 -3.85 -4.75
N MET A 101 0.65 -4.56 -4.96
CA MET A 101 1.52 -4.42 -6.12
C MET A 101 1.53 -5.72 -6.92
N ARG A 102 1.37 -5.61 -8.23
CA ARG A 102 1.37 -6.74 -9.16
C ARG A 102 2.17 -6.43 -10.41
N LEU A 103 2.84 -7.43 -10.96
CA LEU A 103 3.32 -7.36 -12.34
C LEU A 103 2.10 -7.32 -13.29
N PRO A 104 2.16 -6.55 -14.38
CA PRO A 104 1.18 -6.66 -15.44
C PRO A 104 1.07 -8.11 -15.91
N LYS A 105 -0.14 -8.69 -15.91
CA LYS A 105 -0.38 -10.04 -16.44
C LYS A 105 -0.05 -10.14 -17.93
N ASP A 106 -0.01 -9.00 -18.61
CA ASP A 106 0.33 -8.89 -20.01
C ASP A 106 1.25 -7.68 -20.22
N LEU A 107 2.51 -7.92 -20.57
CA LEU A 107 3.45 -6.85 -20.94
C LEU A 107 3.12 -6.26 -22.33
N SER A 108 2.13 -6.82 -23.05
CA SER A 108 1.75 -6.39 -24.39
C SER A 108 0.66 -5.31 -24.43
N GLN A 109 0.04 -4.95 -23.30
CA GLN A 109 -0.85 -3.78 -23.27
C GLN A 109 -0.01 -2.50 -23.12
N PRO A 110 0.04 -1.62 -24.13
CA PRO A 110 0.72 -0.35 -24.02
C PRO A 110 0.02 0.52 -22.97
N ALA A 111 0.80 1.37 -22.30
CA ALA A 111 0.32 2.33 -21.30
C ALA A 111 -0.49 3.50 -21.92
N GLU A 112 -1.04 3.33 -23.12
CA GLU A 112 -1.37 4.43 -24.03
C GLU A 112 -2.75 5.09 -23.82
N ASP A 113 -3.64 4.57 -22.98
CA ASP A 113 -4.99 5.16 -22.83
C ASP A 113 -5.24 5.83 -21.46
N MET A 114 -4.25 6.53 -20.90
CA MET A 114 -4.46 7.38 -19.72
C MET A 114 -3.97 8.81 -19.93
N ASP A 115 -4.58 9.47 -20.92
CA ASP A 115 -4.81 10.91 -20.75
C ASP A 115 -5.75 11.10 -19.54
N GLY A 116 -5.49 12.15 -18.76
CA GLY A 116 -6.16 12.41 -17.49
C GLY A 116 -7.61 12.88 -17.61
N SER A 117 -8.39 12.39 -18.57
CA SER A 117 -9.80 12.77 -18.71
C SER A 117 -10.72 11.57 -18.92
N THR A 118 -11.43 11.22 -17.82
CA THR A 118 -12.62 10.36 -17.79
C THR A 118 -12.45 8.87 -18.09
N GLU A 119 -13.07 8.05 -17.24
CA GLU A 119 -12.88 6.62 -17.05
C GLU A 119 -12.97 5.71 -18.31
N PRO A 120 -11.96 4.84 -18.52
CA PRO A 120 -12.14 3.58 -19.24
C PRO A 120 -12.08 2.33 -18.34
N TRP A 121 -12.04 2.47 -17.00
CA TRP A 121 -11.74 1.37 -16.08
C TRP A 121 -12.96 0.60 -15.52
N ALA A 122 -14.17 0.85 -16.03
CA ALA A 122 -15.38 0.12 -15.63
C ALA A 122 -15.36 -1.40 -15.92
N GLY A 123 -14.31 -1.91 -16.61
CA GLY A 123 -14.20 -3.32 -16.99
C GLY A 123 -13.27 -4.19 -16.14
N LEU A 124 -12.43 -3.62 -15.26
CA LEU A 124 -11.53 -4.43 -14.42
C LEU A 124 -12.21 -4.74 -13.08
N GLN A 125 -13.14 -5.71 -13.10
CA GLN A 125 -13.61 -6.33 -11.86
C GLN A 125 -12.45 -7.03 -11.18
N VAL A 126 -11.80 -6.34 -10.24
CA VAL A 126 -11.03 -6.98 -9.16
C VAL A 126 -11.99 -7.95 -8.50
N ARG A 127 -11.70 -9.25 -8.57
CA ARG A 127 -12.61 -10.27 -8.06
C ARG A 127 -12.82 -10.00 -6.56
N PRO A 128 -14.07 -10.04 -6.06
CA PRO A 128 -14.36 -9.90 -4.63
C PRO A 128 -13.57 -10.86 -3.74
N ASP A 129 -13.12 -11.96 -4.33
CA ASP A 129 -12.44 -13.11 -3.74
C ASP A 129 -10.91 -12.95 -3.62
N ASP A 130 -10.36 -11.75 -3.80
CA ASP A 130 -8.97 -11.46 -3.41
C ASP A 130 -8.83 -11.54 -1.88
N LEU A 131 -8.66 -12.77 -1.36
CA LEU A 131 -8.53 -13.08 0.06
C LEU A 131 -7.43 -12.24 0.76
N GLY A 132 -6.43 -11.82 -0.02
CA GLY A 132 -5.38 -10.89 0.44
C GLY A 132 -5.94 -9.53 0.87
N LEU A 133 -6.96 -9.00 0.18
CA LEU A 133 -7.61 -7.72 0.53
C LEU A 133 -8.37 -7.80 1.84
N GLU A 134 -9.03 -8.92 2.17
CA GLU A 134 -9.72 -9.06 3.46
C GLU A 134 -8.74 -9.18 4.63
N ILE A 135 -7.64 -9.92 4.46
CA ILE A 135 -6.59 -10.05 5.48
C ILE A 135 -5.93 -8.69 5.75
N VAL A 136 -5.59 -7.97 4.68
CA VAL A 136 -4.99 -6.63 4.80
C VAL A 136 -6.01 -5.63 5.36
N ARG A 137 -7.29 -5.70 4.98
CA ARG A 137 -8.36 -4.88 5.59
C ARG A 137 -8.56 -5.19 7.07
N LYS A 138 -8.35 -6.43 7.50
CA LYS A 138 -8.39 -6.82 8.91
C LYS A 138 -7.20 -6.21 9.67
N GLN A 139 -5.99 -6.22 9.10
CA GLN A 139 -4.83 -5.49 9.65
C GLN A 139 -5.01 -3.97 9.63
N TYR A 140 -5.66 -3.42 8.61
CA TYR A 140 -6.05 -2.02 8.54
C TYR A 140 -7.05 -1.65 9.65
N ARG A 141 -8.05 -2.51 9.93
CA ARG A 141 -8.94 -2.31 11.08
C ARG A 141 -8.17 -2.30 12.39
N ILE A 142 -7.15 -3.15 12.56
CA ILE A 142 -6.32 -3.12 13.79
C ILE A 142 -5.64 -1.74 13.93
N CYS A 143 -5.14 -1.15 12.84
CA CYS A 143 -4.53 0.18 12.86
C CYS A 143 -5.55 1.31 13.14
N GLN A 144 -6.77 1.20 12.63
CA GLN A 144 -7.84 2.16 12.94
C GLN A 144 -8.38 1.99 14.36
N VAL A 145 -8.40 0.76 14.87
CA VAL A 145 -8.82 0.43 16.23
C VAL A 145 -7.86 1.07 17.24
N ASP A 146 -6.55 1.13 16.97
CA ASP A 146 -5.59 1.86 17.81
C ASP A 146 -5.87 3.39 17.92
N ARG A 147 -6.43 4.00 16.86
CA ARG A 147 -6.90 5.40 16.87
C ARG A 147 -8.09 5.60 17.79
N GLU A 148 -9.05 4.67 17.77
CA GLU A 148 -10.20 4.71 18.66
C GLU A 148 -9.79 4.42 20.12
N TRP A 149 -8.81 3.54 20.34
CA TRP A 149 -8.32 3.22 21.69
C TRP A 149 -7.53 4.33 22.35
N SER A 150 -6.67 5.04 21.62
CA SER A 150 -5.90 6.16 22.20
C SER A 150 -6.84 7.21 22.83
N VAL A 151 -7.96 7.48 22.15
CA VAL A 151 -9.02 8.38 22.64
C VAL A 151 -9.81 7.78 23.81
N LEU A 152 -9.97 6.45 23.87
CA LEU A 152 -10.68 5.77 24.95
C LEU A 152 -9.81 5.58 26.21
N GLU A 153 -8.51 5.38 26.06
CA GLU A 153 -7.54 5.30 27.16
C GLU A 153 -7.39 6.65 27.87
N GLU A 154 -7.31 7.75 27.10
CA GLU A 154 -7.41 9.13 27.64
C GLU A 154 -8.71 9.37 28.43
N ARG A 155 -9.78 8.61 28.13
CA ARG A 155 -11.07 8.68 28.81
C ARG A 155 -11.24 7.63 29.92
N GLY A 156 -10.18 6.90 30.27
CA GLY A 156 -10.17 5.96 31.40
C GLY A 156 -10.70 4.56 31.09
N TYR A 157 -10.76 4.14 29.82
CA TYR A 157 -11.17 2.79 29.45
C TYR A 157 -9.96 1.86 29.30
N ARG A 158 -10.08 0.60 29.74
CA ARG A 158 -9.06 -0.46 29.52
C ARG A 158 -9.63 -1.64 28.74
N TRP A 159 -8.75 -2.30 27.97
CA TRP A 159 -9.07 -3.44 27.12
C TRP A 159 -9.16 -4.74 27.92
N TRP A 160 -10.23 -5.51 27.75
CA TRP A 160 -10.34 -6.89 28.22
C TRP A 160 -10.88 -7.77 27.10
N SER A 161 -10.05 -8.72 26.63
CA SER A 161 -10.42 -9.89 25.84
C SER A 161 -11.37 -9.68 24.66
N GLY A 162 -11.03 -8.78 23.73
CA GLY A 162 -11.52 -8.85 22.34
C GLY A 162 -12.92 -8.34 22.04
N LEU A 163 -13.78 -8.04 23.02
CA LEU A 163 -15.19 -7.69 22.76
C LEU A 163 -15.82 -6.62 23.68
N LEU A 164 -15.14 -6.12 24.72
CA LEU A 164 -15.75 -5.11 25.62
C LEU A 164 -14.73 -4.14 26.24
N ALA A 165 -15.06 -2.85 26.28
CA ALA A 165 -14.35 -1.84 27.05
C ALA A 165 -15.09 -1.56 28.37
N GLN A 166 -14.38 -1.48 29.50
CA GLN A 166 -14.94 -1.05 30.80
C GLN A 166 -14.35 0.31 31.18
N ARG A 167 -15.21 1.24 31.61
CA ARG A 167 -14.82 2.55 32.18
C ARG A 167 -14.33 2.33 33.61
N ILE A 168 -13.14 2.80 33.93
CA ILE A 168 -12.59 2.83 35.30
C ILE A 168 -13.04 4.12 35.99
#